data_AF-A0A954QQM7-F1
#
_entry.id   AF-A0A954QQM7-F1
#
_cell.length_a   1.000
_cell.length_b   1.000
_cell.length_c   1.000
_cell.angle_alpha   90.00
_cell.angle_beta   90.00
_cell.angle_gamma   90.00
#
_symmetry.space_group_name_H-M   'P 1'
#
loop_
_entity.id
_entity.type
_entity.pdbx_description
1 polymer ?
#
loop_
_entity_poly.entity_id
_entity_poly.type
_entity_poly.pdbx_seq_one_letter_code
_entity_poly.pdbx_strand_id
1 'polypeptide(L)'
;MWSAGSLERRVMLAGDVSAATTVAASAEVSVSMPECSAQHVAVAQQSLVVVDTSVPDFEMLIADVDDQAEVVLLDADADGVRQLTAILAHRSQIRSLHVVTHGRPGEIQLGNRVLSATNIPEAAPQLQQWARALAPGADILLYGCSTAQGEVGESFLRKLSQVTRADVAASTDATGKAARGSDWILERSVGVIETQIAFSSDLQNNWLHTLPINIFAAGATG
;
A
#
# COMPACT_ATOMS: atom_id res chain seq x y z
N MET A 1 -1.28 -16.79 76.70
CA MET A 1 -0.56 -15.56 76.33
C MET A 1 -1.60 -14.45 76.27
N TRP A 2 -1.82 -13.75 77.40
CA TRP A 2 -1.40 -12.36 77.66
C TRP A 2 -2.12 -11.38 76.72
N SER A 3 -3.25 -10.78 77.11
CA SER A 3 -3.55 -9.82 78.20
C SER A 3 -3.00 -8.42 77.95
N ALA A 4 -3.93 -7.45 77.95
CA ALA A 4 -3.85 -6.05 78.41
C ALA A 4 -4.79 -5.23 77.50
N GLY A 5 -5.84 -4.57 77.98
CA GLY A 5 -5.92 -3.84 79.24
C GLY A 5 -5.72 -2.36 78.94
N SER A 6 -6.86 -1.66 78.83
CA SER A 6 -7.12 -0.26 78.52
C SER A 6 -6.06 0.80 78.88
N LEU A 7 -5.88 1.80 78.00
CA LEU A 7 -5.52 3.15 78.42
C LEU A 7 -6.37 4.19 77.67
N GLU A 8 -7.06 5.00 78.46
CA GLU A 8 -7.88 6.14 78.04
C GLU A 8 -7.04 7.35 77.60
N ARG A 9 -7.77 8.22 76.90
CA ARG A 9 -7.38 9.41 76.14
C ARG A 9 -7.09 10.62 77.05
N ARG A 10 -6.00 11.35 76.80
CA ARG A 10 -5.95 12.80 77.08
C ARG A 10 -5.19 13.57 75.99
N VAL A 11 -5.97 14.46 75.38
CA VAL A 11 -5.59 15.49 74.41
C VAL A 11 -4.94 16.65 75.17
N MET A 12 -3.85 17.21 74.63
CA MET A 12 -3.39 18.57 74.97
C MET A 12 -3.30 19.36 73.67
N LEU A 13 -4.13 20.39 73.60
CA LEU A 13 -4.28 21.36 72.53
C LEU A 13 -3.67 22.68 73.03
N ALA A 14 -2.73 23.23 72.28
CA ALA A 14 -2.40 24.66 72.32
C ALA A 14 -2.01 25.09 70.89
N GLY A 15 -2.69 26.11 70.37
CA GLY A 15 -2.29 26.88 69.17
C GLY A 15 -0.96 27.60 69.45
N ASP A 16 -0.32 28.32 68.53
CA ASP A 16 -0.65 29.06 67.29
C ASP A 16 0.75 29.40 66.68
N VAL A 17 1.03 29.67 65.40
CA VAL A 17 0.44 30.61 64.43
C VAL A 17 1.11 30.38 63.04
N SER A 18 0.46 30.87 61.97
CA SER A 18 0.76 30.79 60.52
C SER A 18 2.20 31.06 60.01
N ALA A 19 2.62 30.34 58.95
CA ALA A 19 2.68 30.87 57.57
C ALA A 19 3.18 29.84 56.53
N ALA A 20 2.35 29.64 55.49
CA ALA A 20 2.62 29.30 54.07
C ALA A 20 3.57 28.12 53.68
N THR A 21 2.96 26.99 53.26
CA THR A 21 3.00 26.38 51.90
C THR A 21 4.28 26.58 51.06
N THR A 22 4.99 25.59 50.50
CA THR A 22 4.68 24.23 49.99
C THR A 22 5.87 23.28 50.23
N VAL A 23 5.56 22.01 50.49
CA VAL A 23 6.55 20.93 50.70
C VAL A 23 7.18 20.51 49.38
N ALA A 24 8.50 20.31 49.46
CA ALA A 24 9.34 19.71 48.45
C ALA A 24 9.15 18.18 48.34
N ALA A 25 9.77 17.66 47.28
CA ALA A 25 10.26 16.29 47.10
C ALA A 25 9.29 15.25 46.51
N SER A 26 9.55 14.88 45.26
CA SER A 26 10.27 13.62 45.01
C SER A 26 10.99 13.67 43.67
N ALA A 27 12.13 12.98 43.67
CA ALA A 27 13.15 12.98 42.65
C ALA A 27 12.71 12.28 41.37
N GLU A 28 13.12 12.83 40.22
CA GLU A 28 13.32 12.04 39.01
C GLU A 28 14.71 12.34 38.45
N VAL A 29 15.49 11.27 38.36
CA VAL A 29 16.84 11.25 37.80
C VAL A 29 16.74 11.63 36.33
N SER A 30 17.27 12.79 35.96
CA SER A 30 17.38 13.22 34.57
C SER A 30 18.45 12.39 33.85
N VAL A 31 18.03 11.26 33.29
CA VAL A 31 18.81 10.60 32.23
C VAL A 31 18.65 11.47 30.99
N SER A 32 19.66 12.31 30.73
CA SER A 32 19.80 12.97 29.43
C SER A 32 20.05 11.88 28.38
N MET A 33 18.99 11.47 27.69
CA MET A 33 19.13 10.78 26.42
C MET A 33 19.65 11.79 25.41
N PRO A 34 20.63 11.46 24.55
CA PRO A 34 20.88 12.28 23.38
C PRO A 34 19.57 12.33 22.59
N GLU A 35 19.09 13.53 22.30
CA GLU A 35 18.03 13.74 21.32
C GLU A 35 18.53 13.09 20.03
N CYS A 36 18.05 11.87 19.77
CA CYS A 36 18.15 11.26 18.47
C CYS A 36 17.33 12.18 17.59
N SER A 37 18.03 13.11 16.94
CA SER A 37 17.48 13.90 15.86
C SER A 37 16.86 12.89 14.93
N ALA A 38 15.54 12.75 15.01
CA ALA A 38 14.74 12.18 13.96
C ALA A 38 14.95 13.14 12.80
N GLN A 39 16.06 12.93 12.10
CA GLN A 39 16.18 13.31 10.72
C GLN A 39 14.98 12.65 10.09
N HIS A 40 13.93 13.45 9.91
CA HIS A 40 12.91 13.20 8.93
C HIS A 40 13.72 13.08 7.64
N VAL A 41 14.13 11.86 7.32
CA VAL A 41 14.58 11.50 5.99
C VAL A 41 13.38 11.85 5.17
N ALA A 42 13.44 12.99 4.48
CA ALA A 42 12.46 13.32 3.47
C ALA A 42 12.37 12.07 2.60
N VAL A 43 11.20 11.40 2.65
CA VAL A 43 10.90 10.24 1.82
C VAL A 43 10.75 10.76 0.41
N ALA A 44 11.87 11.11 -0.20
CA ALA A 44 11.97 11.29 -1.64
C ALA A 44 11.97 9.88 -2.25
N GLN A 45 10.76 9.32 -2.28
CA GLN A 45 10.18 8.64 -3.43
C GLN A 45 10.77 7.31 -3.86
N GLN A 46 10.25 6.29 -3.19
CA GLN A 46 10.39 4.89 -3.56
C GLN A 46 9.05 4.38 -4.15
N SER A 47 8.28 5.28 -4.74
CA SER A 47 7.00 4.99 -5.40
C SER A 47 7.19 4.97 -6.90
N LEU A 48 6.78 3.87 -7.52
CA LEU A 48 6.83 3.67 -8.97
C LEU A 48 5.41 3.43 -9.48
N VAL A 49 4.95 4.31 -10.37
CA VAL A 49 3.67 4.18 -11.06
C VAL A 49 3.92 3.71 -12.48
N VAL A 50 3.45 2.50 -12.75
CA VAL A 50 3.55 1.84 -14.05
C VAL A 50 2.17 1.89 -14.70
N VAL A 51 2.10 2.48 -15.89
CA VAL A 51 0.85 2.64 -16.63
C VAL A 51 0.93 1.92 -17.95
N ASP A 52 0.04 0.96 -18.17
CA ASP A 52 -0.15 0.32 -19.46
C ASP A 52 -0.84 1.28 -20.44
N THR A 53 -0.21 1.53 -21.59
CA THR A 53 -0.72 2.46 -22.61
C THR A 53 -1.98 1.94 -23.34
N SER A 54 -2.36 0.68 -23.15
CA SER A 54 -3.63 0.13 -23.64
C SER A 54 -4.85 0.61 -22.82
N VAL A 55 -4.62 1.24 -21.66
CA VAL A 55 -5.68 1.84 -20.84
C VAL A 55 -6.18 3.12 -21.53
N PRO A 56 -7.50 3.34 -21.66
CA PRO A 56 -8.03 4.56 -22.25
C PRO A 56 -7.61 5.79 -21.45
N ASP A 57 -7.33 6.90 -22.12
CA ASP A 57 -6.97 8.20 -21.52
C ASP A 57 -5.84 8.12 -20.47
N PHE A 58 -4.86 7.25 -20.67
CA PHE A 58 -3.73 7.09 -19.74
C PHE A 58 -2.96 8.40 -19.51
N GLU A 59 -3.02 9.36 -20.44
CA GLU A 59 -2.45 10.69 -20.30
C GLU A 59 -3.05 11.48 -19.12
N MET A 60 -4.33 11.28 -18.81
CA MET A 60 -4.94 11.89 -17.63
C MET A 60 -4.43 11.25 -16.34
N LEU A 61 -4.15 9.94 -16.35
CA LEU A 61 -3.58 9.25 -15.19
C LEU A 61 -2.19 9.79 -14.86
N ILE A 62 -1.30 9.86 -15.85
CA ILE A 62 0.08 10.31 -15.63
C ILE A 62 0.17 11.80 -15.28
N ALA A 63 -0.79 12.61 -15.71
CA ALA A 63 -0.84 14.03 -15.38
C ALA A 63 -1.27 14.30 -13.93
N ASP A 64 -1.92 13.32 -13.29
CA ASP A 64 -2.44 13.43 -11.92
C ASP A 64 -1.50 12.84 -10.87
N VAL A 65 -0.57 11.97 -11.28
CA VAL A 65 0.42 11.37 -10.38
C VAL A 65 1.27 12.46 -9.75
N ASP A 66 1.48 12.35 -8.43
CA ASP A 66 2.32 13.23 -7.63
C ASP A 66 3.73 13.37 -8.26
N ASP A 67 4.26 14.59 -8.32
CA ASP A 67 5.55 14.91 -8.98
C ASP A 67 6.75 14.22 -8.35
N GLN A 68 6.57 13.77 -7.12
CA GLN A 68 7.57 13.04 -6.40
C GLN A 68 7.58 11.56 -6.89
N ALA A 69 6.47 10.97 -7.32
CA ALA A 69 6.43 9.58 -7.79
C ALA A 69 7.02 9.42 -9.20
N GLU A 70 7.71 8.31 -9.41
CA GLU A 70 8.25 8.03 -10.74
C GLU A 70 7.19 7.35 -11.62
N VAL A 71 6.95 7.89 -12.82
CA VAL A 71 5.99 7.32 -13.78
C VAL A 71 6.72 6.63 -14.92
N VAL A 72 6.30 5.40 -15.23
CA VAL A 72 6.80 4.61 -16.36
C VAL A 72 5.65 4.08 -17.19
N LEU A 73 5.76 4.20 -18.51
CA LEU A 73 4.79 3.69 -19.47
C LEU A 73 5.21 2.31 -19.98
N LEU A 74 4.26 1.38 -20.05
CA LEU A 74 4.44 0.11 -20.76
C LEU A 74 3.86 0.21 -22.17
N ASP A 75 4.60 -0.31 -23.14
CA ASP A 75 4.12 -0.49 -24.50
C ASP A 75 3.05 -1.60 -24.52
N ALA A 76 1.86 -1.26 -25.02
CA ALA A 76 0.71 -2.15 -25.13
C ALA A 76 0.96 -3.38 -26.00
N ASP A 77 1.85 -3.29 -27.00
CA ASP A 77 2.09 -4.35 -27.97
C ASP A 77 3.24 -5.30 -27.59
N ALA A 78 3.94 -5.02 -26.49
CA ALA A 78 5.06 -5.81 -25.99
C ALA A 78 4.72 -6.57 -24.69
N ASP A 79 5.55 -7.55 -24.33
CA ASP A 79 5.37 -8.32 -23.10
C ASP A 79 5.64 -7.43 -21.88
N GLY A 80 4.57 -6.99 -21.20
CA GLY A 80 4.66 -6.05 -20.08
C GLY A 80 5.37 -6.64 -18.86
N VAL A 81 5.36 -7.96 -18.66
CA VAL A 81 6.14 -8.59 -17.57
C VAL A 81 7.63 -8.42 -17.85
N ARG A 82 8.06 -8.65 -19.09
CA ARG A 82 9.46 -8.45 -19.49
C ARG A 82 9.88 -6.98 -19.43
N GLN A 83 9.02 -6.06 -19.88
CA GLN A 83 9.27 -4.63 -19.79
C GLN A 83 9.47 -4.20 -18.34
N LEU A 84 8.53 -4.55 -17.46
CA LEU A 84 8.60 -4.20 -16.04
C LEU A 84 9.79 -4.85 -15.34
N THR A 85 10.16 -6.09 -15.69
CA THR A 85 11.41 -6.69 -15.21
C THR A 85 12.65 -5.88 -15.61
N ALA A 86 12.72 -5.41 -16.86
CA ALA A 86 13.85 -4.61 -17.33
C ALA A 86 13.93 -3.25 -16.61
N ILE A 87 12.78 -2.60 -16.38
CA ILE A 87 12.69 -1.34 -15.61
C ILE A 87 13.18 -1.56 -14.18
N LEU A 88 12.65 -2.59 -13.50
CA LEU A 88 12.96 -2.89 -12.10
C LEU A 88 14.41 -3.35 -11.90
N ALA A 89 15.06 -3.92 -12.93
CA ALA A 89 16.47 -4.32 -12.86
C ALA A 89 17.43 -3.14 -12.58
N HIS A 90 17.00 -1.92 -12.87
CA HIS A 90 17.77 -0.69 -12.63
C HIS A 90 17.30 0.08 -11.38
N ARG A 91 16.46 -0.54 -10.54
CA ARG A 91 15.88 0.07 -9.34
C ARG A 91 16.15 -0.77 -8.10
N SER A 92 16.05 -0.12 -6.94
CA SER A 92 16.13 -0.81 -5.66
C SER A 92 15.35 -0.05 -4.60
N GLN A 93 14.96 -0.76 -3.54
CA GLN A 93 14.25 -0.21 -2.39
C GLN A 93 12.91 0.46 -2.75
N ILE A 94 12.22 -0.02 -3.80
CA ILE A 94 10.86 0.45 -4.13
C ILE A 94 9.92 0.00 -3.02
N ARG A 95 9.21 0.93 -2.38
CA ARG A 95 8.22 0.65 -1.35
C ARG A 95 6.82 0.48 -1.90
N SER A 96 6.50 1.17 -2.99
CA SER A 96 5.18 1.07 -3.61
C SER A 96 5.32 0.93 -5.12
N LEU A 97 4.69 -0.12 -5.65
CA LEU A 97 4.57 -0.37 -7.07
C LEU A 97 3.09 -0.30 -7.44
N HIS A 98 2.71 0.79 -8.09
CA HIS A 98 1.37 1.02 -8.63
C HIS A 98 1.36 0.52 -10.07
N VAL A 99 0.45 -0.39 -10.41
CA VAL A 99 0.35 -0.96 -11.76
C VAL A 99 -1.05 -0.73 -12.29
N VAL A 100 -1.18 0.18 -13.26
CA VAL A 100 -2.43 0.43 -13.97
C VAL A 100 -2.48 -0.43 -15.21
N THR A 101 -3.51 -1.26 -15.28
CA THR A 101 -3.63 -2.37 -16.21
C THR A 101 -5.08 -2.67 -16.49
N HIS A 102 -5.37 -3.46 -17.51
CA HIS A 102 -6.66 -4.13 -17.59
C HIS A 102 -6.71 -5.35 -16.67
N GLY A 103 -7.90 -5.64 -16.13
CA GLY A 103 -8.13 -6.78 -15.23
C GLY A 103 -9.38 -7.62 -15.57
N ARG A 104 -9.39 -8.85 -15.06
CA ARG A 104 -10.59 -9.70 -14.88
C ARG A 104 -10.34 -10.69 -13.71
N PRO A 105 -11.33 -11.46 -13.25
CA PRO A 105 -11.17 -12.37 -12.11
C PRO A 105 -9.94 -13.27 -12.20
N GLY A 106 -8.96 -13.05 -11.31
CA GLY A 106 -7.74 -13.84 -11.22
C GLY A 106 -6.65 -13.49 -12.23
N GLU A 107 -6.78 -12.40 -12.99
CA GLU A 107 -5.85 -12.05 -14.06
C GLU A 107 -5.67 -10.54 -14.26
N ILE A 108 -4.47 -10.17 -14.71
CA ILE A 108 -4.14 -8.83 -15.22
C ILE A 108 -3.51 -8.94 -16.61
N GLN A 109 -3.64 -7.90 -17.42
CA GLN A 109 -3.00 -7.79 -18.73
C GLN A 109 -1.94 -6.70 -18.75
N LEU A 110 -0.67 -7.10 -18.81
CA LEU A 110 0.48 -6.19 -18.94
C LEU A 110 1.02 -6.22 -20.37
N GLY A 111 0.76 -5.16 -21.11
CA GLY A 111 0.93 -5.05 -22.55
C GLY A 111 0.17 -6.16 -23.27
N ASN A 112 0.89 -7.00 -24.00
CA ASN A 112 0.31 -8.15 -24.70
C ASN A 112 0.29 -9.45 -23.88
N ARG A 113 0.76 -9.42 -22.62
CA ARG A 113 0.89 -10.60 -21.75
C ARG A 113 -0.19 -10.59 -20.67
N VAL A 114 -0.99 -11.65 -20.61
CA VAL A 114 -1.88 -11.92 -19.49
C VAL A 114 -1.12 -12.67 -18.40
N LEU A 115 -1.17 -12.19 -17.16
CA LEU A 115 -0.63 -12.85 -15.97
C LEU A 115 -1.77 -13.37 -15.10
N SER A 116 -1.66 -14.61 -14.63
CA SER A 116 -2.69 -15.27 -13.82
C SER A 116 -2.07 -16.30 -12.87
N ALA A 117 -2.89 -16.83 -11.97
CA ALA A 117 -2.46 -17.87 -11.04
C ALA A 117 -1.89 -19.13 -11.73
N THR A 118 -2.25 -19.41 -13.00
CA THR A 118 -1.81 -20.61 -13.71
C THR A 118 -0.45 -20.45 -14.38
N ASN A 119 -0.09 -19.23 -14.80
CA ASN A 119 1.17 -18.96 -15.52
C ASN A 119 2.23 -18.22 -14.68
N ILE A 120 1.93 -17.84 -13.43
CA ILE A 120 2.94 -17.36 -12.47
C ILE A 120 4.17 -18.29 -12.36
N PRO A 121 4.04 -19.64 -12.32
CA PRO A 121 5.22 -20.50 -12.25
C PRO A 121 6.18 -20.35 -13.44
N GLU A 122 5.65 -20.08 -14.63
CA GLU A 122 6.44 -19.82 -15.84
C GLU A 122 7.10 -18.43 -15.78
N ALA A 123 6.38 -17.43 -15.27
CA ALA A 123 6.87 -16.06 -15.10
C ALA A 123 7.72 -15.87 -13.83
N ALA A 124 7.89 -16.90 -13.00
CA ALA A 124 8.53 -16.79 -11.70
C ALA A 124 9.96 -16.22 -11.76
N PRO A 125 10.83 -16.57 -12.74
CA PRO A 125 12.16 -15.96 -12.83
C PRO A 125 12.13 -14.44 -13.02
N GLN A 126 11.14 -13.92 -13.75
CA GLN A 126 10.92 -12.48 -13.95
C GLN A 126 10.37 -11.82 -12.70
N LEU A 127 9.36 -12.43 -12.07
CA LEU A 127 8.73 -11.91 -10.85
C LEU A 127 9.67 -11.94 -9.64
N GLN A 128 10.56 -12.94 -9.56
CA GLN A 128 11.63 -12.97 -8.55
C GLN A 128 12.68 -11.88 -8.75
N GLN A 129 12.85 -11.37 -9.98
CA GLN A 129 13.67 -10.19 -10.21
C GLN A 129 12.98 -8.93 -9.69
N TRP A 130 11.65 -8.84 -9.80
CA TRP A 130 10.89 -7.74 -9.19
C TRP A 130 11.13 -7.72 -7.68
N ALA A 131 11.06 -8.88 -7.02
CA ALA A 131 11.33 -9.03 -5.59
C ALA A 131 12.71 -8.50 -5.13
N ARG A 132 13.69 -8.35 -6.03
CA ARG A 132 15.01 -7.80 -5.71
C ARG A 132 15.04 -6.28 -5.73
N ALA A 133 14.15 -5.66 -6.52
CA ALA A 133 13.99 -4.22 -6.60
C ALA A 133 13.10 -3.68 -5.48
N LEU A 134 12.15 -4.49 -5.01
CA LEU A 134 11.22 -4.15 -3.94
C LEU A 134 11.92 -4.13 -2.56
N ALA A 135 11.53 -3.17 -1.73
CA ALA A 135 11.91 -3.12 -0.33
C ALA A 135 11.20 -4.23 0.48
N PRO A 136 11.73 -4.64 1.64
CA PRO A 136 10.99 -5.50 2.56
C PRO A 136 9.65 -4.86 2.94
N GLY A 137 8.54 -5.60 2.82
CA GLY A 137 7.20 -5.08 3.09
C GLY A 137 6.71 -4.07 2.05
N ALA A 138 7.26 -4.08 0.83
CA ALA A 138 6.74 -3.25 -0.25
C ALA A 138 5.33 -3.66 -0.64
N ASP A 139 4.55 -2.68 -1.11
CA ASP A 139 3.20 -2.86 -1.59
C ASP A 139 3.16 -2.88 -3.12
N ILE A 140 2.36 -3.79 -3.69
CA ILE A 140 1.98 -3.81 -5.10
C ILE A 140 0.48 -3.55 -5.19
N LEU A 141 0.12 -2.43 -5.83
CA LEU A 141 -1.26 -2.00 -6.02
C LEU A 141 -1.65 -2.22 -7.48
N LEU A 142 -2.54 -3.17 -7.74
CA LEU A 142 -3.01 -3.51 -9.08
C LEU A 142 -4.34 -2.81 -9.36
N TYR A 143 -4.31 -1.79 -10.23
CA TYR A 143 -5.50 -1.10 -10.71
C TYR A 143 -5.98 -1.79 -12.00
N GLY A 144 -6.90 -2.73 -11.85
CA GLY A 144 -7.51 -3.46 -12.97
C GLY A 144 -8.80 -4.14 -12.53
N CYS A 145 -9.84 -4.08 -13.38
CA CYS A 145 -11.19 -4.52 -13.02
C CYS A 145 -11.23 -5.97 -12.52
N SER A 146 -11.83 -6.16 -11.35
CA SER A 146 -12.21 -7.46 -10.78
C SER A 146 -11.06 -8.44 -10.62
N THR A 147 -9.82 -7.97 -10.62
CA THR A 147 -8.61 -8.79 -10.51
C THR A 147 -8.66 -9.72 -9.30
N ALA A 148 -9.12 -9.21 -8.15
CA ALA A 148 -9.24 -9.96 -6.91
C ALA A 148 -10.63 -10.60 -6.69
N GLN A 149 -11.51 -10.62 -7.69
CA GLN A 149 -12.85 -11.17 -7.54
C GLN A 149 -12.82 -12.69 -7.32
N GLY A 150 -13.49 -13.14 -6.25
CA GLY A 150 -13.70 -14.56 -5.94
C GLY A 150 -12.43 -15.33 -5.59
N GLU A 151 -12.56 -16.65 -5.43
CA GLU A 151 -11.46 -17.53 -5.04
C GLU A 151 -10.29 -17.53 -6.05
N VAL A 152 -10.60 -17.34 -7.34
CA VAL A 152 -9.60 -17.23 -8.42
C VAL A 152 -8.75 -15.97 -8.27
N GLY A 153 -9.37 -14.84 -7.93
CA GLY A 153 -8.70 -13.58 -7.64
C GLY A 153 -7.79 -13.69 -6.42
N GLU A 154 -8.30 -14.23 -5.31
CA GLU A 154 -7.48 -14.42 -4.12
C GLU A 154 -6.30 -15.38 -4.34
N SER A 155 -6.51 -16.44 -5.13
CA SER A 155 -5.44 -17.38 -5.50
C SER A 155 -4.35 -16.68 -6.31
N PHE A 156 -4.74 -15.80 -7.23
CA PHE A 156 -3.81 -14.98 -7.99
C PHE A 156 -2.99 -14.04 -7.09
N LEU A 157 -3.65 -13.26 -6.23
CA LEU A 157 -2.99 -12.34 -5.29
C LEU A 157 -2.00 -13.09 -4.37
N ARG A 158 -2.42 -14.23 -3.80
CA ARG A 158 -1.55 -15.04 -2.93
C ARG A 158 -0.30 -15.54 -3.65
N LYS A 159 -0.44 -16.06 -4.86
CA LYS A 159 0.71 -16.54 -5.65
C LYS A 159 1.63 -15.40 -6.05
N LEU A 160 1.07 -14.25 -6.42
CA LEU A 160 1.86 -13.09 -6.79
C LEU A 160 2.65 -12.56 -5.58
N SER A 161 2.00 -12.41 -4.42
CA SER A 161 2.63 -12.02 -3.15
C SER A 161 3.75 -12.99 -2.76
N GLN A 162 3.53 -14.31 -2.87
CA GLN A 162 4.56 -15.31 -2.55
C GLN A 162 5.82 -15.19 -3.41
N VAL A 163 5.66 -14.96 -4.72
CA VAL A 163 6.81 -14.89 -5.64
C VAL A 163 7.53 -13.54 -5.55
N THR A 164 6.78 -12.46 -5.37
CA THR A 164 7.32 -11.09 -5.27
C THR A 164 7.81 -10.73 -3.87
N ARG A 165 7.39 -11.48 -2.84
CA ARG A 165 7.62 -11.19 -1.41
C ARG A 165 7.11 -9.80 -0.99
N ALA A 166 6.07 -9.35 -1.66
CA ALA A 166 5.42 -8.07 -1.44
C ALA A 166 3.98 -8.29 -0.99
N ASP A 167 3.44 -7.28 -0.33
CA ASP A 167 2.03 -7.22 -0.01
C ASP A 167 1.29 -6.74 -1.28
N VAL A 168 0.16 -7.35 -1.59
CA VAL A 168 -0.52 -7.13 -2.89
C VAL A 168 -1.97 -6.75 -2.64
N ALA A 169 -2.41 -5.65 -3.26
CA ALA A 169 -3.79 -5.22 -3.27
C ALA A 169 -4.35 -5.15 -4.69
N ALA A 170 -5.61 -5.52 -4.89
CA ALA A 170 -6.30 -5.35 -6.15
C ALA A 170 -7.81 -5.20 -5.96
N SER A 171 -8.48 -4.69 -6.99
CA SER A 171 -9.93 -4.45 -6.93
C SER A 171 -10.75 -5.73 -7.16
N THR A 172 -11.92 -5.83 -6.50
CA THR A 172 -12.90 -6.92 -6.70
C THR A 172 -14.03 -6.60 -7.66
N ASP A 173 -14.20 -5.34 -8.00
CA ASP A 173 -15.21 -4.84 -8.92
C ASP A 173 -14.55 -4.08 -10.08
N ALA A 174 -15.35 -3.34 -10.85
CA ALA A 174 -14.76 -2.55 -11.90
C ALA A 174 -13.97 -1.39 -11.28
N THR A 175 -12.69 -1.22 -11.62
CA THR A 175 -11.91 -0.06 -11.18
C THR A 175 -12.20 1.15 -12.09
N GLY A 176 -12.53 2.31 -11.53
CA GLY A 176 -12.78 3.55 -12.28
C GLY A 176 -13.96 4.39 -11.76
N LYS A 177 -14.86 4.82 -12.65
CA LYS A 177 -15.89 5.83 -12.34
C LYS A 177 -16.99 5.32 -11.39
N ALA A 178 -17.18 6.00 -10.25
CA ALA A 178 -18.28 5.77 -9.29
C ALA A 178 -19.68 5.70 -9.95
N ALA A 179 -19.94 6.55 -10.95
CA ALA A 179 -21.20 6.57 -11.69
C ALA A 179 -21.48 5.32 -12.55
N ARG A 180 -20.50 4.43 -12.73
CA ARG A 180 -20.65 3.12 -13.38
C ARG A 180 -20.63 1.96 -12.38
N GLY A 181 -20.71 2.25 -11.08
CA GLY A 181 -20.60 1.24 -10.01
C GLY A 181 -19.17 0.70 -9.89
N SER A 182 -18.19 1.59 -10.09
CA SER A 182 -16.76 1.30 -10.09
C SER A 182 -16.07 2.26 -9.14
N ASP A 183 -15.02 1.85 -8.42
CA ASP A 183 -14.26 2.77 -7.59
C ASP A 183 -12.75 2.57 -7.74
N TRP A 184 -11.97 3.34 -6.98
CA TRP A 184 -10.51 3.22 -6.96
C TRP A 184 -10.03 2.48 -5.71
N ILE A 185 -10.95 1.81 -5.02
CA ILE A 185 -10.68 1.03 -3.82
C ILE A 185 -10.12 -0.32 -4.26
N LEU A 186 -9.10 -0.77 -3.53
CA LEU A 186 -8.54 -2.10 -3.69
C LEU A 186 -9.04 -2.94 -2.50
N GLU A 187 -10.21 -3.54 -2.66
CA GLU A 187 -11.00 -4.13 -1.57
C GLU A 187 -10.38 -5.43 -1.04
N ARG A 188 -9.43 -6.02 -1.78
CA ARG A 188 -8.73 -7.23 -1.37
C ARG A 188 -7.24 -7.03 -1.35
N SER A 189 -6.64 -7.53 -0.28
CA SER A 189 -5.21 -7.56 -0.11
C SER A 189 -4.72 -8.90 0.43
N VAL A 190 -3.45 -9.19 0.16
CA VAL A 190 -2.64 -10.22 0.82
C VAL A 190 -1.47 -9.50 1.45
N GLY A 191 -1.39 -9.51 2.78
CA GLY A 191 -0.42 -8.72 3.53
C GLY A 191 -1.01 -7.43 4.12
N VAL A 192 -0.14 -6.51 4.56
CA VAL A 192 -0.54 -5.23 5.15
C VAL A 192 -0.22 -4.12 4.15
N ILE A 193 -1.24 -3.42 3.68
CA ILE A 193 -1.07 -2.33 2.72
C ILE A 193 -0.95 -1.02 3.48
N GLU A 194 0.21 -0.38 3.37
CA GLU A 194 0.53 0.89 4.03
C GLU A 194 0.49 2.06 3.04
N THR A 195 0.52 1.74 1.75
CA THR A 195 0.53 2.67 0.62
C THR A 195 -0.86 3.21 0.29
N GLN A 196 -0.94 4.53 0.08
CA GLN A 196 -2.14 5.20 -0.42
C GLN A 196 -2.26 5.03 -1.94
N ILE A 197 -3.48 5.14 -2.48
CA ILE A 197 -3.69 5.11 -3.93
C ILE A 197 -2.95 6.25 -4.64
N ALA A 198 -2.46 6.00 -5.85
CA ALA A 198 -1.63 6.94 -6.59
C ALA A 198 -2.38 8.15 -7.21
N PHE A 199 -3.72 8.15 -7.16
CA PHE A 199 -4.54 9.09 -7.91
C PHE A 199 -5.35 10.01 -6.99
N SER A 200 -5.40 11.30 -7.32
CA SER A 200 -6.13 12.33 -6.59
C SER A 200 -7.64 12.10 -6.64
N SER A 201 -8.35 12.65 -5.66
CA SER A 201 -9.83 12.62 -5.68
C SER A 201 -10.42 13.29 -6.92
N ASP A 202 -9.73 14.28 -7.50
CA ASP A 202 -10.22 15.00 -8.67
C ASP A 202 -10.18 14.11 -9.91
N LEU A 203 -9.08 13.37 -10.13
CA LEU A 203 -9.02 12.38 -11.21
C LEU A 203 -10.08 11.30 -11.00
N GLN A 204 -10.20 10.78 -9.78
CA GLN A 204 -11.16 9.71 -9.47
C GLN A 204 -12.60 10.10 -9.81
N ASN A 205 -12.96 11.37 -9.60
CA ASN A 205 -14.28 11.91 -9.91
C ASN A 205 -14.49 12.19 -11.42
N ASN A 206 -13.42 12.59 -12.12
CA ASN A 206 -13.49 13.02 -13.52
C ASN A 206 -13.23 11.88 -14.52
N TRP A 207 -12.62 10.77 -14.07
CA TRP A 207 -12.35 9.62 -14.91
C TRP A 207 -13.64 9.02 -15.50
N LEU A 208 -13.66 8.75 -16.80
CA LEU A 208 -14.86 8.32 -17.53
C LEU A 208 -14.88 6.83 -17.85
N HIS A 209 -13.75 6.14 -17.69
CA HIS A 209 -13.53 4.78 -18.16
C HIS A 209 -13.54 3.76 -17.03
N THR A 210 -13.50 2.49 -17.42
CA THR A 210 -13.18 1.35 -16.55
C THR A 210 -11.97 0.63 -17.15
N LEU A 211 -11.32 -0.24 -16.37
CA LEU A 211 -10.10 -0.95 -16.75
C LEU A 211 -10.30 -2.48 -17.01
N PRO A 212 -11.28 -2.93 -17.83
CA PRO A 212 -11.50 -4.35 -18.10
C PRO A 212 -10.60 -4.88 -19.20
N ILE A 213 -10.22 -6.17 -19.14
CA ILE A 213 -9.57 -6.83 -20.28
C ILE A 213 -10.51 -6.83 -21.49
N ASN A 214 -10.15 -6.06 -22.51
CA ASN A 214 -10.89 -6.00 -23.77
C ASN A 214 -10.27 -7.01 -24.75
N ILE A 215 -10.95 -8.12 -25.02
CA ILE A 215 -10.62 -8.97 -26.16
C ILE A 215 -11.24 -8.34 -27.40
N PHE A 216 -10.46 -7.61 -28.19
CA PHE A 216 -10.86 -7.29 -29.55
C PHE A 216 -10.85 -8.61 -30.34
N ALA A 217 -12.04 -9.17 -30.59
CA ALA A 217 -12.15 -10.25 -31.55
C ALA A 217 -11.68 -9.73 -32.91
N ALA A 218 -10.48 -10.13 -33.32
CA ALA A 218 -10.00 -9.89 -34.67
C ALA A 218 -10.92 -10.65 -35.64
N GLY A 219 -11.84 -9.93 -36.27
CA GLY A 219 -12.55 -10.35 -37.49
C GLY A 219 -13.75 -11.30 -37.30
N ALA A 220 -14.94 -10.72 -37.32
CA ALA A 220 -16.07 -11.35 -37.99
C ALA A 220 -16.62 -10.36 -39.03
N THR A 221 -15.91 -10.21 -40.15
CA THR A 221 -16.56 -9.79 -41.39
C THR A 221 -17.24 -11.02 -41.98
N GLY A 222 -18.55 -11.08 -41.81
CA GLY A 222 -19.46 -11.95 -42.56
C GLY A 222 -20.61 -11.10 -43.05
#